data_AF-A0A8K0D2Q5-F1
#
_entry.id   AF-A0A8K0D2Q5-F1
#
_cell.length_a   1.000
_cell.length_b   1.000
_cell.length_c   1.000
_cell.angle_alpha   90.00
_cell.angle_beta   90.00
_cell.angle_gamma   90.00
#
_symmetry.space_group_name_H-M   'P 1'
#
loop_
_entity.id
_entity.type
_entity.pdbx_description
1 polymer ?
#
loop_
_entity_poly.entity_id
_entity_poly.type
_entity_poly.pdbx_seq_one_letter_code
_entity_poly.pdbx_strand_id
1 'polypeptide(L)' 'MFKLLVFVAVCGFSAAAKLDEVFRWNELQFAWPNEETRQNFLRTGDYIPANNLPLGIGRWKDKLFVTVPR' A
#
# COMPACT_ATOMS: atom_id res chain seq x y z
N MET A 1 43.16 14.43 19.71
CA MET A 1 41.79 14.84 20.08
C MET A 1 40.91 15.20 18.89
N PHE A 2 41.35 16.03 17.94
CA PHE A 2 40.54 16.44 16.78
C PHE A 2 40.08 15.26 15.89
N LYS A 3 40.92 14.23 15.71
CA LYS A 3 40.57 13.00 14.98
C LYS A 3 39.45 12.18 15.64
N LEU A 4 39.31 12.25 16.96
CA LEU A 4 38.28 11.50 17.71
C LEU A 4 36.91 12.17 17.57
N LEU A 5 36.87 13.51 17.57
CA LEU A 5 35.66 14.31 17.34
C LEU A 5 35.08 14.11 15.94
N VAL A 6 35.95 14.04 14.91
CA VAL A 6 35.51 13.78 13.53
C VAL A 6 34.93 12.37 13.38
N PHE A 7 35.50 11.37 14.07
CA PHE A 7 35.00 9.98 14.00
C PHE A 7 33.61 9.83 14.65
N VAL A 8 33.36 10.50 15.78
CA VAL A 8 32.05 10.48 16.46
C VAL A 8 30.97 11.19 15.63
N ALA A 9 31.30 12.27 14.93
CA ALA A 9 30.35 12.98 14.07
C ALA A 9 29.88 12.15 12.87
N VAL A 10 30.74 11.29 12.32
CA VAL A 10 30.40 10.41 11.18
C VAL A 10 29.54 9.21 11.62
N CYS A 11 29.73 8.71 12.85
CA CYS A 11 28.95 7.58 13.37
C CYS A 11 27.55 7.98 13.87
N GLY A 12 27.27 9.26 14.09
CA GLY A 12 26.04 9.74 14.74
C GLY A 12 24.82 9.97 13.82
N PHE A 13 24.96 9.81 12.50
CA PHE A 13 23.92 10.19 11.55
C PHE A 13 23.27 8.97 10.87
N SER A 14 22.48 8.21 11.63
CA SER A 14 21.48 7.31 11.02
C SER A 14 20.13 8.04 11.00
N ALA A 15 19.90 8.82 9.96
CA ALA A 15 18.55 9.33 9.68
C ALA A 15 17.68 8.16 9.23
N ALA A 16 16.56 7.92 9.91
CA ALA A 16 15.57 6.95 9.47
C ALA A 16 15.05 7.39 8.09
N ALA A 17 15.34 6.59 7.05
CA ALA A 17 14.85 6.86 5.72
C ALA A 17 13.32 6.82 5.74
N LYS A 18 12.68 7.93 5.32
CA LYS A 18 11.24 7.97 5.14
C LYS A 18 10.89 7.15 3.90
N LEU A 19 9.92 6.25 4.03
CA LEU A 19 9.38 5.54 2.87
C LEU A 19 8.59 6.52 2.00
N ASP A 20 8.83 6.48 0.70
CA ASP A 20 7.98 7.17 -0.27
C ASP A 20 6.68 6.40 -0.45
N GLU A 21 5.57 7.10 -0.30
CA GLU A 21 4.26 6.53 -0.58
C GLU A 21 4.07 6.44 -2.09
N VAL A 22 3.83 5.23 -2.57
CA VAL A 22 3.53 4.98 -4.00
C VAL A 22 2.03 4.89 -4.24
N PHE A 23 1.29 4.26 -3.32
CA PHE A 23 -0.15 4.07 -3.41
C PHE A 23 -0.81 4.21 -2.04
N ARG A 24 -2.03 4.75 -2.04
CA ARG A 24 -2.90 4.88 -0.87
C ARG A 24 -4.34 4.63 -1.29
N TRP A 25 -5.08 3.92 -0.46
CA TRP A 25 -6.51 3.66 -0.66
C TRP A 25 -7.27 4.02 0.60
N ASN A 26 -8.39 4.73 0.44
CA ASN A 26 -9.41 4.81 1.48
C ASN A 26 -10.26 3.52 1.47
N GLU A 27 -10.50 2.98 0.28
CA GLU A 27 -11.24 1.74 0.04
C GLU A 27 -10.68 1.05 -1.20
N LEU A 28 -10.52 -0.27 -1.15
CA LEU A 28 -10.05 -1.05 -2.28
C LEU A 28 -11.27 -1.48 -3.12
N GLN A 29 -11.29 -1.09 -4.39
CA GLN A 29 -12.38 -1.43 -5.32
C GLN A 29 -11.85 -2.16 -6.55
N PHE A 30 -12.70 -2.99 -7.14
CA PHE A 30 -12.41 -3.67 -8.39
C PHE A 30 -12.79 -2.83 -9.61
N ALA A 31 -12.07 -3.03 -10.71
CA ALA A 31 -12.46 -2.48 -12.00
C ALA A 31 -13.66 -3.26 -12.54
N TRP A 32 -14.83 -2.64 -12.54
CA TRP A 32 -16.06 -3.22 -13.06
C TRP A 32 -16.15 -3.05 -14.58
N PRO A 33 -16.79 -3.97 -15.31
CA PRO A 33 -16.96 -3.86 -16.76
C PRO A 33 -17.87 -2.69 -17.16
N ASN A 34 -18.82 -2.32 -16.29
CA ASN A 34 -19.69 -1.15 -16.42
C ASN A 34 -20.34 -0.82 -15.06
N GLU A 35 -20.95 0.37 -14.96
CA GLU A 35 -21.56 0.85 -13.73
C GLU A 35 -22.83 0.09 -13.35
N GLU A 36 -23.63 -0.36 -14.33
CA GLU A 36 -24.84 -1.14 -14.06
C GLU A 36 -24.53 -2.44 -13.31
N THR A 37 -23.47 -3.14 -13.72
CA THR A 37 -23.00 -4.36 -13.06
C THR A 37 -22.58 -4.06 -11.63
N ARG A 38 -21.78 -3.02 -11.42
CA ARG A 38 -21.34 -2.59 -10.08
C ARG A 38 -22.54 -2.31 -9.17
N GLN A 39 -23.49 -1.51 -9.65
CA GLN A 39 -24.68 -1.13 -8.88
C GLN A 39 -25.56 -2.34 -8.55
N ASN A 40 -25.69 -3.30 -9.47
CA ASN A 40 -26.42 -4.53 -9.18
C ASN A 40 -25.80 -5.30 -8.01
N PHE A 41 -24.47 -5.50 -8.01
CA PHE A 41 -23.77 -6.24 -6.95
C PHE A 41 -23.78 -5.50 -5.60
N LEU A 42 -23.69 -4.16 -5.62
CA LEU A 42 -23.85 -3.34 -4.43
C LEU A 42 -25.28 -3.49 -3.86
N ARG A 43 -26.30 -3.47 -4.73
CA ARG A 43 -27.71 -3.57 -4.34
C ARG A 43 -28.08 -4.95 -3.81
N THR A 44 -27.54 -6.03 -4.38
CA THR A 44 -27.78 -7.40 -3.89
C THR A 44 -27.00 -7.71 -2.62
N GLY A 45 -25.95 -6.93 -2.33
CA GLY A 45 -25.04 -7.21 -1.20
C GLY A 45 -23.97 -8.24 -1.53
N ASP A 46 -23.90 -8.72 -2.78
CA ASP A 46 -22.85 -9.63 -3.25
C ASP A 46 -21.48 -8.94 -3.29
N TYR A 47 -21.47 -7.61 -3.26
CA TYR A 47 -20.27 -6.80 -3.12
C TYR A 47 -20.43 -5.76 -2.02
N ILE A 48 -19.62 -5.87 -0.97
CA ILE A 48 -19.53 -4.91 0.13
C ILE A 48 -18.10 -4.34 0.12
N PRO A 49 -17.89 -3.13 -0.42
CA PRO A 49 -16.54 -2.56 -0.58
C PRO A 49 -15.71 -2.53 0.71
N ALA A 50 -16.34 -2.29 1.85
CA ALA A 50 -15.70 -2.27 3.17
C ALA A 50 -15.05 -3.60 3.58
N ASN A 51 -15.44 -4.72 2.95
CA ASN A 51 -14.88 -6.04 3.24
C ASN A 51 -13.55 -6.30 2.51
N ASN A 52 -13.13 -5.42 1.59
CA ASN A 52 -11.93 -5.62 0.79
C ASN A 52 -10.64 -5.20 1.52
N LEU A 53 -10.31 -5.92 2.59
CA LEU A 53 -9.11 -5.64 3.38
C LEU A 53 -7.85 -6.14 2.66
N PRO A 54 -6.87 -5.26 2.33
CA PRO A 54 -5.61 -5.69 1.73
C PRO A 54 -4.73 -6.33 2.80
N LEU A 55 -4.54 -7.66 2.73
CA LEU A 55 -3.74 -8.40 3.72
C LEU A 55 -2.33 -8.76 3.24
N GLY A 56 -2.07 -8.66 1.95
CA GLY A 56 -0.78 -8.99 1.36
C GLY A 56 -0.51 -8.18 0.10
N ILE A 57 0.77 -7.86 -0.13
CA ILE A 57 1.23 -7.12 -1.31
C ILE A 57 2.45 -7.84 -1.90
N GLY A 58 2.45 -8.03 -3.21
CA GLY A 58 3.59 -8.54 -3.98
C GLY A 58 3.83 -7.70 -5.22
N ARG A 59 5.09 -7.57 -5.66
CA ARG A 59 5.43 -6.87 -6.91
C ARG A 59 6.18 -7.80 -7.85
N TRP A 60 5.77 -7.82 -9.12
CA TRP A 60 6.52 -8.45 -10.20
C TRP A 60 6.51 -7.54 -11.42
N LYS A 61 7.71 -7.08 -11.83
CA LYS A 61 7.86 -6.12 -12.93
C LYS A 61 6.93 -4.90 -12.75
N ASP A 62 6.11 -4.61 -13.73
CA ASP A 62 5.12 -3.53 -13.81
C ASP A 62 3.83 -3.82 -13.00
N LYS A 63 3.75 -4.94 -12.28
CA LYS A 63 2.50 -5.40 -11.64
C LYS A 63 2.60 -5.39 -10.12
N LEU A 64 1.53 -4.91 -9.51
CA LEU A 64 1.27 -5.00 -8.07
C LEU A 64 0.15 -6.00 -7.84
N PHE A 65 0.40 -6.99 -6.99
CA PHE A 65 -0.57 -7.99 -6.56
C PHE A 65 -1.02 -7.62 -5.15
N VAL A 66 -2.33 -7.58 -4.94
CA VAL A 66 -2.95 -7.30 -3.64
C VAL A 66 -3.83 -8.48 -3.28
N THR A 67 -3.62 -9.07 -2.12
CA THR A 67 -4.44 -10.18 -1.62
C THR A 67 -5.61 -9.64 -0.81
N VAL A 68 -6.83 -10.05 -1.18
CA VAL A 68 -8.07 -9.78 -0.45
C VAL A 68 -8.62 -11.13 0.05
N PRO A 69 -8.82 -11.31 1.35
CA PRO A 69 -9.42 -12.53 1.91
C PRO A 69 -10.88 -12.67 1.49
N ARG A 70 -11.39 -13.90 1.45
CA ARG A 70 -12.82 -14.21 1.26
C ARG A 70 -13.48 -14.51 2.58
#